data_AF-A0A0P8WB97-F1
#
_entry.id   AF-A0A0P8WB97-F1
#
_cell.length_a   1.000
_cell.length_b   1.000
_cell.length_c   1.000
_cell.angle_alpha   90.00
_cell.angle_beta   90.00
_cell.angle_gamma   90.00
#
_symmetry.space_group_name_H-M   'P 1'
#
loop_
_entity.id
_entity.type
_entity.pdbx_description
1 polymer ?
#
loop_
_entity_poly.entity_id
_entity_poly.type
_entity_poly.pdbx_seq_one_letter_code
_entity_poly.pdbx_strand_id
1 'polypeptide(L)'
;MSIGSLTNFNNEKGSNRIVVIGKSILIAYIISIVFLLIYGVLLTLTNISETTLPTAVMVITLVSIALSGIYSAVKSESKGWLNGALVGILYMLILFMLGMLFKTGILIDNLILFRIFMGFVIGSLAGIIGINLK
;
A
#
# COMPACT_ATOMS: atom_id res chain seq x y z
N MET A 1 -29.67 20.72 -16.18
CA MET A 1 -29.18 19.53 -15.44
C MET A 1 -29.78 19.57 -14.05
N SER A 2 -30.58 18.56 -13.64
CA SER A 2 -31.29 18.55 -12.35
C SER A 2 -30.35 18.16 -11.21
N ILE A 3 -30.59 18.67 -9.99
CA ILE A 3 -29.82 18.36 -8.78
C ILE A 3 -29.67 16.84 -8.58
N GLY A 4 -30.72 16.05 -8.88
CA GLY A 4 -30.69 14.59 -8.79
C GLY A 4 -29.69 13.92 -9.77
N SER A 5 -29.41 14.53 -10.92
CA SER A 5 -28.42 13.99 -11.87
C SER A 5 -26.97 14.25 -11.42
N LEU A 6 -26.72 15.34 -10.70
CA LEU A 6 -25.41 15.67 -10.13
C LEU A 6 -25.06 14.78 -8.93
N THR A 7 -26.06 14.47 -8.08
CA THR A 7 -25.87 13.57 -6.94
C THR A 7 -25.55 12.14 -7.37
N ASN A 8 -26.22 11.64 -8.42
CA ASN A 8 -25.97 10.29 -8.94
C ASN A 8 -24.57 10.19 -9.57
N PHE A 9 -24.15 11.18 -10.35
CA PHE A 9 -22.82 11.22 -10.95
C PHE A 9 -21.69 11.22 -9.91
N ASN A 10 -21.84 12.00 -8.84
CA ASN A 10 -20.84 12.03 -7.75
C ASN A 10 -20.79 10.71 -6.98
N ASN A 11 -21.92 10.05 -6.77
CA ASN A 11 -21.98 8.75 -6.12
C ASN A 11 -21.29 7.66 -6.95
N GLU A 12 -21.47 7.64 -8.27
CA GLU A 12 -20.80 6.66 -9.14
C GLU A 12 -19.27 6.83 -9.13
N LYS A 13 -18.79 8.08 -9.22
CA LYS A 13 -17.34 8.36 -9.14
C LYS A 13 -16.76 8.00 -7.77
N GLY A 14 -17.47 8.33 -6.68
CA GLY A 14 -17.06 7.98 -5.32
C GLY A 14 -16.98 6.47 -5.10
N SER A 15 -18.01 5.74 -5.54
CA SER A 15 -18.07 4.28 -5.47
C SER A 15 -16.92 3.62 -6.22
N ASN A 16 -16.67 4.02 -7.47
CA ASN A 16 -15.58 3.47 -8.27
C ASN A 16 -14.21 3.73 -7.62
N ARG A 17 -14.00 4.91 -7.05
CA ARG A 17 -12.75 5.24 -6.35
C ARG A 17 -12.48 4.34 -5.14
N ILE A 18 -13.49 4.08 -4.31
CA ILE A 18 -13.37 3.19 -3.15
C ILE A 18 -13.01 1.77 -3.60
N VAL A 19 -13.68 1.27 -4.65
CA VAL A 19 -13.41 -0.06 -5.22
C VAL A 19 -11.96 -0.15 -5.75
N VAL A 20 -11.47 0.89 -6.42
CA VAL A 20 -10.10 0.94 -6.93
C VAL A 20 -9.08 0.91 -5.78
N ILE A 21 -9.28 1.71 -4.74
CA ILE A 21 -8.38 1.72 -3.57
C ILE A 21 -8.37 0.36 -2.87
N GLY A 22 -9.55 -0.23 -2.63
CA GLY A 22 -9.66 -1.55 -2.02
C GLY A 22 -8.96 -2.65 -2.83
N LYS A 23 -9.16 -2.68 -4.15
CA LYS A 23 -8.43 -3.61 -5.05
C LYS A 23 -6.92 -3.39 -5.03
N SER A 24 -6.48 -2.14 -4.96
CA SER A 24 -5.05 -1.80 -4.93
C SER A 24 -4.40 -2.32 -3.65
N ILE A 25 -5.06 -2.18 -2.50
CA ILE A 25 -4.57 -2.71 -1.22
C ILE A 25 -4.48 -4.24 -1.26
N LEU A 26 -5.48 -4.92 -1.82
CA LEU A 26 -5.42 -6.38 -2.01
C LEU A 26 -4.24 -6.79 -2.89
N ILE A 27 -4.02 -6.10 -4.01
CA ILE A 27 -2.87 -6.32 -4.89
C ILE A 27 -1.56 -6.11 -4.13
N ALA A 28 -1.45 -5.07 -3.31
CA ALA A 28 -0.26 -4.79 -2.50
C ALA A 28 0.07 -5.98 -1.57
N TYR A 29 -0.93 -6.53 -0.88
CA TYR A 29 -0.73 -7.69 -0.01
C TYR A 29 -0.39 -8.97 -0.76
N ILE A 30 -1.01 -9.21 -1.92
CA ILE A 30 -0.66 -10.35 -2.79
C ILE A 30 0.82 -10.25 -3.21
N ILE A 31 1.26 -9.07 -3.66
CA ILE A 31 2.65 -8.81 -4.03
C ILE A 31 3.57 -9.07 -2.83
N SER A 32 3.25 -8.51 -1.66
CA SER A 32 4.04 -8.72 -0.44
C SER A 32 4.18 -10.20 -0.08
N ILE A 33 3.08 -10.96 -0.12
CA ILE A 33 3.09 -12.40 0.19
C ILE A 33 3.98 -13.16 -0.79
N VAL A 34 3.87 -12.89 -2.10
CA VAL A 34 4.70 -13.54 -3.12
C VAL A 34 6.19 -13.25 -2.87
N PHE A 35 6.56 -11.99 -2.65
CA PHE A 35 7.95 -11.62 -2.38
C PHE A 35 8.47 -12.18 -1.05
N LEU A 36 7.63 -12.24 -0.01
CA LEU A 36 8.00 -12.84 1.28
C LEU A 36 8.21 -14.34 1.16
N LEU A 37 7.41 -15.05 0.36
CA LEU A 37 7.63 -16.48 0.09
C LEU A 37 8.95 -16.71 -0.65
N ILE A 38 9.24 -15.89 -1.67
CA ILE A 38 10.53 -15.94 -2.38
C ILE A 38 11.68 -15.70 -1.41
N TYR A 39 11.58 -14.67 -0.57
CA TYR A 39 12.59 -14.35 0.42
C TYR A 39 12.77 -15.47 1.48
N GLY A 40 11.68 -16.11 1.91
CA GLY A 40 11.73 -17.27 2.79
C GLY A 40 12.48 -18.44 2.17
N VAL A 41 12.26 -18.73 0.89
CA VAL A 41 13.03 -19.75 0.15
C VAL A 41 14.51 -19.35 0.02
N LEU A 42 14.80 -18.07 -0.20
CA LEU A 42 16.20 -17.60 -0.24
C LEU A 42 16.90 -17.81 1.11
N LEU A 43 16.24 -17.51 2.23
CA LEU A 43 16.80 -17.75 3.56
C LEU A 43 17.10 -19.23 3.81
N THR A 44 16.27 -20.15 3.32
CA THR A 44 16.50 -21.59 3.55
C THR A 44 17.55 -22.19 2.63
N LEU A 45 17.72 -21.64 1.42
CA LEU A 45 18.65 -22.17 0.42
C LEU A 45 20.02 -21.48 0.39
N THR A 46 20.18 -20.36 1.10
CA THR A 46 21.42 -19.56 1.09
C THR A 46 21.89 -19.22 2.51
N ASN A 47 23.13 -18.77 2.65
CA ASN A 47 23.70 -18.34 3.94
C ASN A 47 23.31 -16.90 4.32
N ILE A 48 22.15 -16.41 3.88
CA ILE A 48 21.65 -15.10 4.29
C ILE A 48 21.29 -15.16 5.78
N SER A 49 21.81 -14.22 6.56
CA SER A 49 21.49 -14.12 7.99
C SER A 49 20.05 -13.70 8.22
N GLU A 50 19.37 -14.32 9.19
CA GLU A 50 18.03 -13.92 9.65
C GLU A 50 17.97 -12.46 10.14
N THR A 51 19.11 -11.88 10.53
CA THR A 51 19.21 -10.46 10.91
C THR A 51 18.83 -9.50 9.78
N THR A 52 18.80 -9.97 8.54
CA THR A 52 18.39 -9.19 7.36
C THR A 52 16.86 -9.17 7.15
N LEU A 53 16.11 -10.02 7.85
CA LEU A 53 14.65 -10.14 7.74
C LEU A 53 13.91 -8.80 7.92
N PRO A 54 14.19 -7.96 8.94
CA PRO A 54 13.51 -6.67 9.09
C PRO A 54 13.73 -5.74 7.90
N THR A 55 14.94 -5.75 7.32
CA THR A 55 15.29 -4.94 6.14
C THR A 55 14.58 -5.46 4.89
N ALA A 56 14.57 -6.77 4.67
CA ALA A 56 13.88 -7.38 3.54
C ALA A 56 12.37 -7.09 3.57
N VAL A 57 11.72 -7.24 4.72
CA VAL A 57 10.29 -6.91 4.91
C VAL A 57 10.02 -5.44 4.59
N MET A 58 10.91 -4.53 4.98
CA MET A 58 10.77 -3.11 4.67
C MET A 58 10.87 -2.86 3.16
N VAL A 59 11.88 -3.41 2.48
CA VAL A 59 12.05 -3.25 1.02
C VAL A 59 10.85 -3.81 0.26
N ILE A 60 10.42 -5.03 0.59
CA ILE A 60 9.25 -5.68 -0.01
C ILE A 60 8.01 -4.82 0.19
N THR A 61 7.81 -4.29 1.40
CA THR A 61 6.70 -3.38 1.69
C THR A 61 6.69 -2.15 0.79
N LEU A 62 7.85 -1.48 0.63
CA LEU A 62 7.92 -0.29 -0.21
C LEU A 62 7.67 -0.62 -1.69
N VAL A 63 8.18 -1.74 -2.19
CA VAL A 63 7.94 -2.22 -3.56
C VAL A 63 6.46 -2.53 -3.78
N SER A 64 5.82 -3.25 -2.86
CA SER A 64 4.39 -3.56 -2.93
C SER A 64 3.52 -2.30 -2.94
N ILE A 65 3.81 -1.33 -2.06
CA ILE A 65 3.11 -0.04 -2.04
C ILE A 65 3.35 0.72 -3.36
N ALA A 66 4.57 0.69 -3.89
CA ALA A 66 4.87 1.38 -5.14
C ALA A 66 4.09 0.80 -6.33
N LEU A 67 4.14 -0.52 -6.53
CA LEU A 67 3.45 -1.18 -7.65
C LEU A 67 1.93 -1.03 -7.55
N SER A 68 1.36 -1.19 -6.36
CA SER A 68 -0.08 -1.01 -6.13
C SER A 68 -0.53 0.45 -6.18
N GLY A 69 0.31 1.39 -5.75
CA GLY A 69 0.07 2.83 -5.82
C GLY A 69 0.05 3.32 -7.27
N ILE A 70 0.97 2.83 -8.10
CA ILE A 70 0.95 3.05 -9.57
C ILE A 70 -0.37 2.52 -10.14
N TYR A 71 -0.72 1.26 -9.85
CA TYR A 71 -1.97 0.66 -10.32
C TYR A 71 -3.22 1.48 -9.92
N SER A 72 -3.29 1.94 -8.67
CA SER A 72 -4.37 2.78 -8.17
C SER A 72 -4.48 4.09 -8.94
N ALA A 73 -3.34 4.74 -9.20
CA ALA A 73 -3.29 6.02 -9.90
C ALA A 73 -3.61 5.89 -11.39
N VAL A 74 -3.14 4.84 -12.08
CA VAL A 74 -3.49 4.56 -13.48
C VAL A 74 -5.00 4.37 -13.63
N LYS A 75 -5.63 3.67 -12.68
CA LYS A 75 -7.07 3.42 -12.71
C LYS A 75 -7.93 4.59 -12.21
N SER A 76 -7.29 5.62 -11.65
CA SER A 76 -7.93 6.84 -11.17
C SER A 76 -8.09 7.88 -12.28
N GLU A 77 -9.06 8.79 -12.10
CA GLU A 77 -9.24 9.92 -13.01
C GLU A 77 -8.29 11.08 -12.72
N SER A 78 -7.95 11.32 -11.46
CA SER A 78 -7.14 12.47 -11.03
C SER A 78 -6.50 12.26 -9.66
N LYS A 79 -5.58 13.17 -9.30
CA LYS A 79 -4.90 13.20 -7.98
C LYS A 79 -4.16 11.89 -7.67
N GLY A 80 -3.30 11.44 -8.59
CA GLY A 80 -2.50 10.22 -8.45
C GLY A 80 -1.76 10.15 -7.10
N TRP A 81 -1.09 11.24 -6.71
CA TRP A 81 -0.39 11.34 -5.43
C TRP A 81 -1.30 11.02 -4.24
N LEU A 82 -2.54 11.50 -4.22
CA LEU A 82 -3.48 11.28 -3.12
C LEU A 82 -4.00 9.84 -3.08
N ASN A 83 -4.28 9.24 -4.24
CA ASN A 83 -4.72 7.85 -4.28
C ASN A 83 -3.60 6.89 -3.86
N GLY A 84 -2.38 7.13 -4.35
CA GLY A 84 -1.20 6.38 -3.93
C GLY A 84 -0.89 6.57 -2.44
N ALA A 85 -0.97 7.80 -1.91
CA ALA A 85 -0.85 8.09 -0.48
C ALA A 85 -1.85 7.29 0.36
N LEU A 86 -3.12 7.26 -0.04
CA LEU A 86 -4.17 6.51 0.65
C LEU A 86 -3.88 5.01 0.64
N VAL A 87 -3.45 4.44 -0.49
CA VAL A 87 -3.04 3.03 -0.56
C VAL A 87 -1.89 2.74 0.40
N GLY A 88 -0.84 3.57 0.39
CA GLY A 88 0.32 3.39 1.26
C GLY A 88 0.01 3.52 2.75
N ILE A 89 -0.78 4.53 3.14
CA ILE A 89 -1.22 4.71 4.54
C ILE A 89 -2.09 3.53 4.97
N LEU A 90 -3.12 3.17 4.20
CA LEU A 90 -4.04 2.08 4.56
C LEU A 90 -3.32 0.73 4.62
N TYR A 91 -2.39 0.47 3.71
CA TYR A 91 -1.52 -0.71 3.78
C TYR A 91 -0.77 -0.74 5.11
N MET A 92 -0.06 0.34 5.47
CA MET A 92 0.72 0.40 6.71
C MET A 92 -0.16 0.27 7.96
N LEU A 93 -1.36 0.83 7.93
CA LEU A 93 -2.30 0.79 9.04
C LEU A 93 -2.84 -0.63 9.25
N ILE A 94 -3.20 -1.34 8.18
CA ILE A 94 -3.58 -2.76 8.23
C ILE A 94 -2.40 -3.61 8.71
N LEU A 95 -1.18 -3.35 8.22
CA LEU A 95 0.00 -4.10 8.60
C LEU A 95 0.33 -3.91 10.09
N PHE A 96 0.16 -2.70 10.60
CA PHE A 96 0.28 -2.39 12.03
C PHE A 96 -0.77 -3.15 12.85
N MET A 97 -2.03 -3.12 12.44
CA MET A 97 -3.11 -3.89 13.11
C MET A 97 -2.82 -5.40 13.11
N LEU A 98 -2.33 -5.96 12.01
CA LEU A 98 -1.90 -7.36 11.95
C LEU A 98 -0.75 -7.63 12.92
N GLY A 99 0.25 -6.75 12.95
CA GLY A 99 1.38 -6.87 13.88
C GLY A 99 0.96 -6.85 15.35
N MET A 100 -0.09 -6.10 15.70
CA MET A 100 -0.65 -6.07 17.06
C MET A 100 -1.25 -7.42 17.48
N LEU A 101 -1.76 -8.23 16.55
CA LEU A 101 -2.35 -9.54 16.89
C LEU A 101 -1.29 -10.54 17.37
N PHE A 102 -0.03 -10.38 16.93
CA PHE A 102 1.06 -11.30 17.23
C PHE A 102 1.97 -10.83 18.37
N LYS A 103 1.97 -9.53 18.71
CA LYS A 103 2.84 -8.96 19.76
C LYS A 103 2.07 -8.80 21.08
N THR A 104 2.60 -9.38 22.16
CA THR A 104 2.11 -9.13 23.52
C THR A 104 2.69 -7.82 24.06
N GLY A 105 1.89 -6.76 24.04
CA GLY A 105 2.26 -5.43 24.54
C GLY A 105 2.25 -4.36 23.43
N ILE A 106 1.44 -3.32 23.64
CA ILE A 106 1.28 -2.22 22.69
C ILE A 106 2.25 -1.10 23.09
N LEU A 107 3.35 -0.97 22.36
CA LEU A 107 4.18 0.22 22.38
C LEU A 107 4.18 0.80 20.96
N ILE A 108 3.43 1.90 20.77
CA ILE A 108 3.57 2.73 19.59
C ILE A 108 4.92 3.44 19.73
N ASP A 109 5.90 2.96 18.98
CA ASP A 109 7.24 3.53 18.93
C ASP A 109 7.41 4.38 17.66
N ASN A 110 8.40 5.27 17.67
CA ASN A 110 8.80 6.15 16.58
C ASN A 110 9.01 5.38 15.26
N LEU A 111 9.43 4.11 15.34
CA LEU A 111 9.58 3.23 14.19
C LEU A 111 8.26 2.98 13.43
N ILE A 112 7.12 2.87 14.14
CA ILE A 112 5.81 2.65 13.51
C ILE A 112 5.35 3.92 12.79
N LEU A 113 5.50 5.09 13.43
CA LEU A 113 5.19 6.37 12.78
C LEU A 113 6.05 6.57 11.53
N PHE A 114 7.35 6.28 11.62
CA PHE A 114 8.26 6.35 10.48
C PHE A 114 7.82 5.44 9.32
N ARG A 115 7.36 4.22 9.62
CA ARG A 115 6.82 3.29 8.60
C ARG A 115 5.58 3.85 7.92
N ILE A 116 4.60 4.35 8.68
CA ILE A 116 3.39 4.97 8.11
C ILE A 116 3.76 6.16 7.22
N PHE A 117 4.68 7.01 7.67
CA PHE A 117 5.18 8.13 6.89
C PHE A 117 5.88 7.68 5.60
N MET A 118 6.73 6.65 5.65
CA MET A 118 7.34 6.07 4.46
C MET A 118 6.31 5.49 3.50
N GLY A 119 5.26 4.83 4.02
CA GLY A 119 4.13 4.36 3.21
C GLY A 119 3.42 5.50 2.49
N PHE A 120 3.18 6.62 3.18
CA PHE A 120 2.65 7.85 2.58
C PHE A 120 3.56 8.39 1.47
N VAL A 121 4.87 8.54 1.73
CA VAL A 121 5.82 9.09 0.77
C VAL A 121 5.92 8.21 -0.48
N ILE A 122 6.19 6.92 -0.31
CA ILE A 122 6.34 5.98 -1.43
C ILE A 122 5.03 5.83 -2.20
N GLY A 123 3.91 5.72 -1.50
CA GLY A 123 2.59 5.70 -2.13
C GLY A 123 2.33 6.97 -2.95
N SER A 124 2.64 8.14 -2.42
CA SER A 124 2.47 9.41 -3.13
C SER A 124 3.32 9.49 -4.39
N LEU A 125 4.61 9.14 -4.30
CA LEU A 125 5.53 9.15 -5.44
C LEU A 125 5.09 8.16 -6.52
N ALA A 126 4.75 6.94 -6.12
CA ALA A 126 4.19 5.93 -7.01
C ALA A 126 2.90 6.39 -7.69
N GLY A 127 2.03 7.09 -6.95
CA GLY A 127 0.82 7.66 -7.49
C GLY A 127 1.06 8.78 -8.51
N ILE A 128 2.08 9.61 -8.30
CA ILE A 128 2.53 10.62 -9.28
C ILE A 128 3.06 9.92 -10.55
N ILE A 129 3.82 8.85 -10.39
CA ILE A 129 4.30 8.08 -11.54
C ILE A 129 3.11 7.47 -12.29
N GLY A 130 2.19 6.81 -11.59
CA GLY A 130 1.06 6.12 -12.20
C GLY A 130 0.09 7.03 -12.95
N ILE A 131 -0.15 8.26 -12.50
CA ILE A 131 -1.04 9.17 -13.24
C ILE A 131 -0.42 9.64 -14.57
N ASN A 132 0.92 9.68 -14.66
CA ASN A 132 1.64 10.01 -15.90
C ASN A 132 1.85 8.82 -16.84
N LEU A 133 1.64 7.59 -16.35
CA LEU A 133 1.69 6.36 -17.15
C LEU A 133 0.34 5.99 -17.79
N LYS A 134 -0.73 6.66 -17.38
CA LYS A 134 -2.07 6.48 -17.92
C LYS A 134 -2.17 7.06 -19.33
#